data_AF-A0A7C2XQ01-F1
#
_entry.id   AF-A0A7C2XQ01-F1
#
_cell.length_a   1.000
_cell.length_b   1.000
_cell.length_c   1.000
_cell.angle_alpha   90.00
_cell.angle_beta   90.00
_cell.angle_gamma   90.00
#
_symmetry.space_group_name_H-M   'P 1'
#
loop_
_entity.id
_entity.type
_entity.pdbx_description
1 polymer ?
#
loop_
_entity_poly.entity_id
_entity_poly.type
_entity_poly.pdbx_seq_one_letter_code
_entity_poly.pdbx_strand_id
1 'polypeptide(L)' 'MGVVNKAEDTRLKRIVALKFLPSSIMASEAEKTRFVHEAQAAAALDHPNICTLRAWPST' A
#
# COMPACT_ATOMS: atom_id res chain seq x y z
N MET A 1 1.87 10.65 -3.34
CA MET A 1 1.63 9.42 -4.14
C MET A 1 2.98 8.72 -4.32
N GLY A 2 3.10 7.43 -3.98
CA GLY A 2 4.40 6.77 -3.74
C GLY A 2 4.98 5.93 -4.90
N VAL A 3 6.11 5.28 -4.64
CA VAL A 3 6.78 4.36 -5.59
C VAL A 3 6.22 2.95 -5.41
N VAL A 4 5.86 2.28 -6.51
CA VAL A 4 5.35 0.90 -6.52
C VAL A 4 6.42 -0.04 -7.07
N ASN A 5 6.78 -1.06 -6.29
CA ASN A 5 7.78 -2.06 -6.65
C ASN A 5 7.15 -3.46 -6.73
N LYS A 6 7.63 -4.29 -7.65
CA LYS A 6 7.40 -5.74 -7.63
C LYS A 6 8.23 -6.34 -6.51
N ALA A 7 7.61 -7.15 -5.66
CA ALA A 7 8.26 -7.83 -4.55
C ALA A 7 7.73 -9.27 -4.39
N GLU A 8 8.44 -10.07 -3.61
CA GLU A 8 7.99 -11.39 -3.17
C GLU A 8 7.59 -11.32 -1.70
N ASP A 9 6.37 -11.75 -1.37
CA ASP A 9 5.94 -12.02 -0.01
C ASP A 9 6.63 -13.31 0.45
N THR A 10 7.69 -13.17 1.26
CA THR A 10 8.58 -14.29 1.63
C THR A 10 7.89 -15.36 2.48
N ARG A 11 6.79 -15.02 3.16
CA ARG A 11 6.01 -15.94 3.99
C ARG A 11 5.07 -16.79 3.14
N LEU A 12 4.40 -16.15 2.18
CA LEU A 12 3.39 -16.80 1.34
C LEU A 12 3.91 -17.20 -0.05
N LYS A 13 5.18 -16.91 -0.35
CA LYS A 13 5.89 -17.24 -1.60
C LYS A 13 5.12 -16.82 -2.86
N ARG A 14 4.66 -15.57 -2.87
CA ARG A 14 3.88 -14.98 -3.97
C ARG A 14 4.41 -13.61 -4.37
N ILE A 15 4.25 -13.26 -5.64
CA ILE A 15 4.55 -11.92 -6.13
C ILE A 15 3.48 -10.94 -5.67
N VAL A 16 3.90 -9.79 -5.16
CA VAL A 16 3.06 -8.69 -4.70
C VAL A 16 3.58 -7.35 -5.22
N ALA A 17 2.71 -6.34 -5.24
CA ALA A 17 3.10 -4.97 -5.44
C ALA A 17 3.22 -4.27 -4.08
N LEU A 18 4.36 -3.64 -3.79
CA LEU A 18 4.58 -2.85 -2.57
C LEU A 18 4.66 -1.37 -2.93
N LYS A 19 3.80 -0.56 -2.30
CA LYS A 19 3.80 0.91 -2.45
C LYS A 19 4.46 1.55 -1.23
N PHE A 20 5.56 2.25 -1.46
CA PHE A 20 6.31 2.96 -0.40
C PHE A 20 6.07 4.47 -0.50
N LEU A 21 6.02 5.13 0.66
CA LEU A 21 6.20 6.58 0.74
C LEU A 21 7.70 6.88 0.87
N PRO A 22 8.34 7.55 -0.10
CA PRO A 22 9.72 7.99 0.01
C PRO A 22 9.92 8.87 1.26
N SER A 23 11.11 8.81 1.87
CA SER A 23 11.44 9.62 3.06
C SER A 23 11.29 11.13 2.84
N SER A 24 11.53 11.61 1.61
CA SER A 24 11.31 13.00 1.21
C SER A 24 9.84 13.44 1.29
N ILE A 25 8.92 12.50 1.05
CA ILE A 25 7.46 12.68 1.06
C ILE A 25 6.91 12.45 2.49
N MET A 26 7.60 11.65 3.31
CA MET A 26 7.22 11.44 4.71
C MET A 26 7.40 12.69 5.61
N ALA A 27 7.95 13.78 5.12
CA ALA A 27 7.94 15.06 5.83
C ALA A 27 6.56 15.74 5.80
N SER A 28 5.70 15.40 4.83
CA SER A 28 4.38 15.99 4.66
C SER A 28 3.30 15.17 5.38
N GLU A 29 2.73 15.74 6.44
CA GLU A 29 1.60 15.16 7.17
C GLU A 29 0.40 14.88 6.24
N ALA A 30 0.14 15.78 5.30
CA ALA A 30 -0.95 15.64 4.32
C ALA A 30 -0.76 14.40 3.43
N GLU A 31 0.47 14.07 3.05
CA GLU A 31 0.74 12.90 2.21
C GLU A 31 0.64 11.59 2.99
N LYS A 32 1.00 11.60 4.28
CA LYS A 32 0.75 10.45 5.18
C LYS A 32 -0.74 10.20 5.32
N THR A 33 -1.52 11.24 5.62
CA THR A 33 -2.97 11.14 5.78
C THR A 33 -3.62 10.61 4.51
N ARG A 34 -3.21 11.12 3.33
CA ARG A 34 -3.70 10.60 2.06
C ARG A 34 -3.34 9.14 1.82
N PHE A 35 -2.13 8.72 2.16
CA PHE A 35 -1.71 7.33 1.98
C PHE A 35 -2.51 6.36 2.86
N VAL A 36 -2.79 6.75 4.10
CA VAL A 36 -3.67 5.98 5.01
C VAL A 36 -5.09 5.90 4.45
N HIS A 37 -5.63 7.03 3.99
CA HIS A 37 -6.97 7.08 3.40
C HIS A 37 -7.07 6.21 2.13
N GLU A 38 -6.06 6.25 1.26
CA GLU A 38 -5.97 5.38 0.08
C GLU A 38 -5.96 3.89 0.47
N ALA A 39 -5.20 3.52 1.51
CA ALA A 39 -5.16 2.15 2.01
C ALA A 39 -6.52 1.71 2.58
N GLN A 40 -7.20 2.56 3.36
CA GLN A 40 -8.54 2.28 3.89
C GLN A 40 -9.58 2.11 2.80
N ALA A 41 -9.58 3.01 1.80
CA ALA A 41 -10.49 2.94 0.66
C ALA A 41 -10.26 1.65 -0.16
N ALA A 42 -9.00 1.29 -0.40
CA ALA A 42 -8.67 0.05 -1.11
C ALA A 42 -9.03 -1.22 -0.30
N ALA A 43 -8.89 -1.18 1.03
CA ALA A 43 -9.27 -2.29 1.90
C ALA A 43 -10.78 -2.53 1.96
N ALA A 44 -11.59 -1.50 1.72
CA ALA A 44 -13.05 -1.60 1.70
C ALA A 44 -13.60 -2.22 0.39
N LEU A 45 -12.76 -2.39 -0.64
CA LEU A 45 -13.16 -2.93 -1.93
C LEU A 45 -12.82 -4.42 -2.04
N ASP A 46 -13.84 -5.24 -2.31
CA ASP A 46 -13.69 -6.65 -2.65
C ASP A 46 -14.44 -6.95 -3.96
N HIS A 47 -13.70 -7.00 -5.06
CA HIS A 47 -14.26 -7.22 -6.40
C HIS A 47 -13.22 -7.88 -7.31
N PRO A 48 -13.58 -8.87 -8.16
CA PRO A 48 -12.63 -9.62 -8.98
C PRO A 48 -11.78 -8.76 -9.94
N ASN A 49 -12.29 -7.59 -10.34
CA ASN A 49 -11.59 -6.66 -11.24
C ASN A 49 -10.88 -5.50 -10.51
N ILE A 50 -10.81 -5.52 -9.17
CA ILE A 50 -10.13 -4.50 -8.37
C ILE A 50 -9.04 -5.19 -7.55
N CYS A 51 -7.84 -4.59 -7.51
CA CYS A 51 -6.76 -5.13 -6.70
C CYS A 51 -7.11 -5.05 -5.21
N THR A 52 -7.20 -6.20 -4.55
CA THR A 52 -7.41 -6.29 -3.11
C THR A 52 -6.14 -5.90 -2.34
N LEU A 53 -6.28 -5.04 -1.33
CA LEU A 53 -5.19 -4.78 -0.39
C LEU A 53 -4.91 -6.04 0.43
N ARG A 54 -3.68 -6.57 0.34
CA ARG A 54 -3.31 -7.87 0.96
C ARG A 54 -2.83 -7.75 2.39
N ALA A 55 -2.12 -6.67 2.70
CA ALA A 55 -1.56 -6.40 4.02
C ALA A 55 -1.23 -4.92 4.13
N TRP A 56 -1.41 -4.39 5.33
CA TRP A 56 -0.89 -3.10 5.75
C TRP A 56 -0.14 -3.32 7.07
N PRO A 57 1.10 -2.85 7.22
CA PRO A 57 1.76 -2.88 8.51
C PRO A 57 1.06 -1.86 9.43
N SER A 58 0.14 -2.34 10.26
CA SER A 58 -0.17 -1.65 11.51
C SER A 58 1.09 -1.72 12.36
N THR A 59 1.65 -0.57 12.73
CA THR A 59 2.66 -0.45 13.78
C THR A 59 2.38 -1.36 14.96
#